data_AF-A0A955VYE0-F1
#
_entry.id   AF-A0A955VYE0-F1
#
_cell.length_a   1.000
_cell.length_b   1.000
_cell.length_c   1.000
_cell.angle_alpha   90.00
_cell.angle_beta   90.00
_cell.angle_gamma   90.00
#
_symmetry.space_group_name_H-M   'P 1'
#
loop_
_entity.id
_entity.type
_entity.pdbx_description
1 polymer ?
#
loop_
_entity_poly.entity_id
_entity_poly.type
_entity_poly.pdbx_seq_one_letter_code
_entity_poly.pdbx_strand_id
1 'polypeptide(L)'
;MTSHDSDLTSRRADGCPPVRAMYAMRVALCALVIGMSALTGLAPRALAAPTVDAPPATPTAVAAPPHDIPARAWSPHATPLSLPEPPRGFVTERVGPVVWTYPEAARSLVRPLERALPSIWQTLLDDFGATDLDPHLTIRVGRDADEMRALAPSSLPPPPYASGVAYPDQGVILLTFSAPGTGARPNMTALLTHELSHVALRRAVGGEPIPRWFTEGVAVYQANEHSFARMKTLWEASVGEAWIPLHELSERFPSRGGAVDLAYAQSADFIRFLREDDPSASRFRALLAALRQGDPLPEALSKAYDRSEQTLEREWHSDLRERFRALPLLIGGSGIWLIGTVLLVVAYLRKRHQMRRVLARWGELERQQDLARAKDAIALLRTWADAAQRPDPNATDGPEDRAAEAAAAEPEAPAAPSAPARPDRADAQPERSASPEATAPYRRPDSGVPTVEHEGRRHTLH
;
A
#
# COMPACT_ATOMS: atom_id res chain seq x y z
N MET A 1 45.35 28.08 -76.46
CA MET A 1 46.72 27.81 -75.98
C MET A 1 46.63 26.62 -75.04
N THR A 2 47.15 25.46 -75.47
CA THR A 2 47.56 24.26 -74.68
C THR A 2 46.58 23.69 -73.63
N SER A 3 45.88 22.57 -73.84
CA SER A 3 46.33 21.15 -73.85
C SER A 3 46.98 20.68 -72.53
N HIS A 4 46.31 19.76 -71.82
CA HIS A 4 46.80 18.46 -71.27
C HIS A 4 45.71 17.89 -70.33
N ASP A 5 44.96 16.86 -70.74
CA ASP A 5 45.24 15.41 -70.58
C ASP A 5 45.39 14.97 -69.11
N SER A 6 44.39 14.28 -68.53
CA SER A 6 44.12 12.83 -68.61
C SER A 6 45.03 12.02 -67.67
N ASP A 7 44.48 11.44 -66.59
CA ASP A 7 44.67 10.00 -66.35
C ASP A 7 43.70 9.37 -65.33
N LEU A 8 43.49 8.09 -65.56
CA LEU A 8 42.48 7.15 -65.09
C LEU A 8 42.84 6.42 -63.77
N THR A 9 41.89 5.57 -63.35
CA THR A 9 41.96 4.47 -62.36
C THR A 9 41.67 4.90 -60.91
N SER A 10 40.89 4.20 -60.06
CA SER A 10 40.43 2.82 -60.01
C SER A 10 39.26 2.68 -59.00
N ARG A 11 38.48 1.59 -59.15
CA ARG A 11 37.32 1.12 -58.38
C ARG A 11 37.60 0.81 -56.89
N ARG A 12 36.59 1.00 -56.03
CA ARG A 12 36.08 0.11 -54.92
C ARG A 12 34.94 0.89 -54.21
N ALA A 13 33.67 0.49 -54.28
CA ALA A 13 33.01 -0.62 -53.56
C ALA A 13 33.09 -0.51 -52.03
N ASP A 14 31.93 -0.75 -51.38
CA ASP A 14 31.66 -0.97 -49.94
C ASP A 14 31.25 0.29 -49.14
N GLY A 15 30.16 0.33 -48.36
CA GLY A 15 29.21 -0.70 -47.94
C GLY A 15 28.32 -0.10 -46.83
N CYS A 16 27.01 -0.22 -46.99
CA CYS A 16 25.98 0.20 -46.04
C CYS A 16 25.98 -0.73 -44.79
N PRO A 17 25.79 -0.23 -43.54
CA PRO A 17 25.70 -1.11 -42.37
C PRO A 17 24.42 -1.97 -42.38
N PRO A 18 24.45 -3.23 -41.90
CA PRO A 18 23.42 -4.21 -42.21
C PRO A 18 22.22 -4.15 -41.25
N VAL A 19 21.02 -4.04 -41.86
CA VAL A 19 19.67 -4.18 -41.27
C VAL A 19 19.41 -5.58 -40.65
N ARG A 20 20.42 -6.47 -40.62
CA ARG A 20 20.29 -7.86 -40.15
C ARG A 20 20.32 -8.02 -38.61
N ALA A 21 20.81 -7.04 -37.86
CA ALA A 21 20.88 -7.15 -36.39
C ALA A 21 19.53 -6.93 -35.69
N MET A 22 18.66 -6.07 -36.24
CA MET A 22 17.32 -5.82 -35.66
C MET A 22 16.31 -6.92 -35.98
N TYR A 23 16.47 -7.63 -37.10
CA TYR A 23 15.59 -8.74 -37.47
C TYR A 23 15.87 -10.00 -36.64
N ALA A 24 17.15 -10.28 -36.35
CA ALA A 24 17.54 -11.42 -35.50
C ALA A 24 17.02 -11.30 -34.05
N MET A 25 16.94 -10.08 -33.50
CA MET A 25 16.44 -9.86 -32.14
C MET A 25 14.91 -9.98 -32.04
N ARG A 26 14.16 -9.67 -33.10
CA ARG A 26 12.71 -9.86 -33.16
C ARG A 26 12.31 -11.32 -33.40
N VAL A 27 13.06 -12.06 -34.23
CA VAL A 27 12.81 -13.49 -34.47
C VAL A 27 13.15 -14.33 -33.24
N ALA A 28 14.21 -13.99 -32.49
CA ALA A 28 14.54 -14.66 -31.22
C ALA A 28 13.48 -14.44 -30.13
N LEU A 29 12.82 -13.28 -30.10
CA LEU A 29 11.75 -12.99 -29.13
C LEU A 29 10.45 -13.75 -29.46
N CYS A 30 10.08 -13.88 -30.75
CA CYS A 30 8.93 -14.68 -31.18
C CYS A 30 9.16 -16.19 -30.99
N ALA A 31 10.39 -16.69 -31.21
CA ALA A 31 10.71 -18.10 -31.00
C ALA A 31 10.64 -18.51 -29.52
N LEU A 32 10.91 -17.60 -28.58
CA LEU A 32 10.86 -17.88 -27.14
C LEU A 32 9.41 -17.89 -26.60
N VAL A 33 8.50 -17.12 -27.21
CA VAL A 33 7.06 -17.11 -26.89
C VAL A 33 6.34 -18.31 -27.51
N ILE A 34 6.74 -18.76 -28.70
CA ILE A 34 6.15 -19.95 -29.35
C ILE A 34 6.73 -21.25 -28.75
N GLY A 35 7.99 -21.26 -28.34
CA GLY A 35 8.65 -22.42 -27.73
C GLY A 35 8.12 -22.83 -26.36
N MET A 36 7.60 -21.89 -25.55
CA MET A 36 6.97 -22.23 -24.26
C MET A 36 5.53 -22.76 -24.39
N SER A 37 4.86 -22.51 -25.52
CA SER A 37 3.50 -23.01 -25.78
C SER A 37 3.47 -24.43 -26.36
N ALA A 38 4.61 -24.94 -26.84
CA ALA A 38 4.69 -26.24 -27.52
C ALA A 38 5.19 -27.42 -26.65
N LEU A 39 5.48 -27.19 -25.36
CA LEU A 39 6.06 -28.20 -24.45
C LEU A 39 5.13 -28.73 -23.35
N THR A 40 3.85 -28.36 -23.38
CA THR A 40 2.81 -28.96 -22.51
C THR A 40 1.67 -29.49 -23.36
N GLY A 41 1.91 -30.61 -24.03
CA GLY A 41 0.87 -31.38 -24.73
C GLY A 41 -0.10 -32.05 -23.76
N LEU A 42 -0.94 -31.27 -23.07
CA LEU A 42 -2.14 -31.77 -22.39
C LEU A 42 -3.35 -30.92 -22.81
N ALA A 43 -4.34 -31.59 -23.38
CA ALA A 43 -5.65 -31.04 -23.73
C ALA A 43 -6.36 -30.40 -22.51
N PRO A 44 -7.27 -29.43 -22.73
CA PRO A 44 -8.02 -28.83 -21.64
C PRO A 44 -9.01 -29.86 -21.08
N ARG A 45 -8.69 -30.43 -19.93
CA ARG A 45 -9.66 -31.16 -19.10
C ARG A 45 -10.28 -30.12 -18.17
N ALA A 46 -11.61 -29.96 -18.22
CA ALA A 46 -12.35 -29.08 -17.33
C ALA A 46 -12.01 -29.43 -15.86
N LEU A 47 -11.28 -28.55 -15.18
CA LEU A 47 -11.08 -28.63 -13.74
C LEU A 47 -12.07 -27.70 -13.05
N ALA A 48 -12.89 -28.30 -12.19
CA ALA A 48 -13.72 -27.61 -11.21
C ALA A 48 -12.87 -26.68 -10.33
N ALA A 49 -13.46 -25.56 -9.93
CA ALA A 49 -12.85 -24.52 -9.12
C ALA A 49 -12.25 -25.09 -7.82
N PRO A 50 -11.02 -24.70 -7.43
CA PRO A 50 -10.50 -25.02 -6.12
C PRO A 50 -11.16 -24.12 -5.07
N THR A 51 -11.85 -24.72 -4.11
CA THR A 51 -12.14 -24.11 -2.82
C THR A 51 -10.81 -23.87 -2.11
N VAL A 52 -10.37 -22.60 -2.04
CA VAL A 52 -9.19 -22.21 -1.25
C VAL A 52 -9.68 -21.86 0.15
N ASP A 53 -9.52 -22.81 1.07
CA ASP A 53 -9.48 -22.53 2.51
C ASP A 53 -8.15 -21.82 2.81
N ALA A 54 -8.19 -20.48 2.81
CA ALA A 54 -7.09 -19.66 3.31
C ALA A 54 -7.27 -19.46 4.82
N PRO A 55 -6.22 -19.66 5.65
CA PRO A 55 -6.30 -19.33 7.07
C PRO A 55 -6.60 -17.83 7.23
N PRO A 56 -7.41 -17.43 8.24
CA PRO A 56 -7.80 -16.04 8.39
C PRO A 56 -6.54 -15.19 8.63
N ALA A 57 -6.21 -14.36 7.64
CA ALA A 57 -5.27 -13.27 7.84
C ALA A 57 -5.85 -12.38 8.95
N THR A 58 -5.09 -12.20 10.02
CA THR A 58 -5.45 -11.28 11.10
C THR A 58 -5.70 -9.90 10.48
N PRO A 59 -6.92 -9.34 10.55
CA PRO A 59 -7.18 -8.06 9.94
C PRO A 59 -6.37 -7.00 10.68
N THR A 60 -5.48 -6.31 9.95
CA THR A 60 -4.96 -5.00 10.35
C THR A 60 -6.18 -4.15 10.67
N ALA A 61 -6.27 -3.63 11.90
CA ALA A 61 -7.43 -2.93 12.43
C ALA A 61 -7.73 -1.67 11.60
N VAL A 62 -8.61 -1.83 10.61
CA VAL A 62 -9.24 -0.74 9.87
C VAL A 62 -10.45 -0.34 10.71
N ALA A 63 -10.55 0.94 11.06
CA ALA A 63 -11.73 1.49 11.71
C ALA A 63 -12.96 1.10 10.87
N ALA A 64 -13.92 0.43 11.49
CA ALA A 64 -15.22 0.16 10.88
C ALA A 64 -15.80 1.50 10.36
N PRO A 65 -16.49 1.51 9.21
CA PRO A 65 -17.06 2.74 8.68
C PRO A 65 -17.94 3.41 9.74
N PRO A 66 -17.94 4.76 9.84
CA PRO A 66 -18.81 5.47 10.76
C PRO A 66 -20.25 5.17 10.34
N HIS A 67 -20.93 4.35 11.13
CA HIS A 67 -22.34 4.12 10.99
C HIS A 67 -23.02 5.15 11.91
N ASP A 68 -23.54 6.23 11.32
CA ASP A 68 -24.28 7.25 12.05
C ASP A 68 -25.70 6.80 12.44
N ILE A 69 -26.33 7.62 13.30
CA ILE A 69 -27.71 7.45 13.78
C ILE A 69 -28.66 7.20 12.58
N PRO A 70 -29.62 6.26 12.69
CA PRO A 70 -30.59 5.99 11.62
C PRO A 70 -31.30 7.25 11.13
N ALA A 71 -31.52 7.35 9.81
CA ALA A 71 -32.10 8.48 9.07
C ALA A 71 -33.43 9.06 9.64
N ARG A 72 -34.13 8.34 10.53
CA ARG A 72 -35.27 8.88 11.29
C ARG A 72 -34.93 10.07 12.18
N ALA A 73 -33.64 10.30 12.48
CA ALA A 73 -33.17 11.47 13.21
C ALA A 73 -33.22 12.79 12.43
N TRP A 74 -33.48 12.76 11.11
CA TRP A 74 -33.49 13.95 10.24
C TRP A 74 -34.89 14.55 10.06
N SER A 75 -35.76 14.38 11.06
CA SER A 75 -37.14 14.87 10.99
C SER A 75 -37.22 16.38 11.28
N PRO A 76 -37.97 17.16 10.48
CA PRO A 76 -38.02 18.64 10.52
C PRO A 76 -38.67 19.27 11.76
N HIS A 77 -39.00 18.46 12.78
CA HIS A 77 -39.69 18.91 14.00
C HIS A 77 -39.04 18.28 15.25
N ALA A 78 -37.73 18.50 15.44
CA ALA A 78 -37.06 18.06 16.65
C ALA A 78 -37.30 19.06 17.78
N THR A 79 -37.96 18.61 18.85
CA THR A 79 -37.91 19.18 20.20
C THR A 79 -36.48 19.64 20.52
N PRO A 80 -36.26 20.79 21.19
CA PRO A 80 -34.91 21.25 21.52
C PRO A 80 -34.12 20.12 22.17
N LEU A 81 -33.01 19.74 21.54
CA LEU A 81 -32.14 18.68 22.03
C LEU A 81 -31.48 19.16 23.32
N SER A 82 -31.92 18.56 24.43
CA SER A 82 -31.31 18.80 25.74
C SER A 82 -30.02 18.01 25.83
N LEU A 83 -28.90 18.71 25.81
CA LEU A 83 -27.59 18.11 26.03
C LEU A 83 -27.33 17.96 27.53
N PRO A 84 -26.82 16.80 28.00
CA PRO A 84 -26.52 16.59 29.41
C PRO A 84 -25.39 17.51 29.89
N GLU A 85 -25.33 17.75 31.20
CA GLU A 85 -24.21 18.44 31.83
C GLU A 85 -22.92 17.60 31.67
N PRO A 86 -21.76 18.25 31.40
CA PRO A 86 -20.50 17.54 31.27
C PRO A 86 -20.11 16.81 32.58
N PRO A 87 -19.53 15.60 32.51
CA PRO A 87 -19.02 14.90 33.69
C PRO A 87 -17.92 15.68 34.42
N ARG A 88 -17.63 15.32 35.67
CA ARG A 88 -16.50 15.90 36.42
C ARG A 88 -15.18 15.68 35.67
N GLY A 89 -14.32 16.71 35.66
CA GLY A 89 -13.03 16.68 34.96
C GLY A 89 -13.12 17.06 33.49
N PHE A 90 -14.32 17.36 32.98
CA PHE A 90 -14.49 18.02 31.69
C PHE A 90 -14.41 19.53 31.84
N VAL A 91 -13.97 20.19 30.77
CA VAL A 91 -14.00 21.63 30.61
C VAL A 91 -14.83 22.00 29.39
N THR A 92 -15.47 23.16 29.47
CA THR A 92 -16.20 23.76 28.36
C THR A 92 -15.55 25.09 28.02
N GLU A 93 -15.13 25.25 26.77
CA GLU A 93 -14.44 26.45 26.28
C GLU A 93 -15.10 26.95 25.01
N ARG A 94 -15.14 28.28 24.85
CA ARG A 94 -15.61 28.91 23.61
C ARG A 94 -14.41 29.38 22.79
N VAL A 95 -14.30 28.89 21.57
CA VAL A 95 -13.28 29.28 20.60
C VAL A 95 -13.99 29.84 19.37
N GLY A 96 -14.09 31.17 19.29
CA GLY A 96 -14.90 31.85 18.28
C GLY A 96 -16.39 31.45 18.38
N PRO A 97 -17.03 31.00 17.28
CA PRO A 97 -18.44 30.59 17.29
C PRO A 97 -18.66 29.16 17.83
N VAL A 98 -17.59 28.42 18.13
CA VAL A 98 -17.66 27.01 18.53
C VAL A 98 -17.52 26.85 20.04
N VAL A 99 -18.43 26.09 20.65
CA VAL A 99 -18.34 25.65 22.04
C VAL A 99 -17.79 24.23 22.08
N TRP A 100 -16.63 24.06 22.70
CA TRP A 100 -15.96 22.77 22.88
C TRP A 100 -16.18 22.26 24.29
N THR A 101 -16.47 20.98 24.44
CA THR A 101 -16.54 20.29 25.74
C THR A 101 -15.73 19.01 25.69
N TYR A 102 -14.75 18.85 26.58
CA TYR A 102 -13.83 17.70 26.55
C TYR A 102 -13.16 17.48 27.91
N PRO A 103 -12.59 16.30 28.19
CA PRO A 103 -11.83 16.05 29.42
C PRO A 103 -10.62 17.00 29.49
N GLU A 104 -10.39 17.65 30.63
CA GLU A 104 -9.25 18.58 30.83
C GLU A 104 -7.92 17.95 30.43
N ALA A 105 -7.72 16.67 30.77
CA ALA A 105 -6.53 15.90 30.43
C ALA A 105 -6.30 15.74 28.91
N ALA A 106 -7.35 15.85 28.09
CA ALA A 106 -7.29 15.73 26.64
C ALA A 106 -7.05 17.07 25.90
N ARG A 107 -6.86 18.17 26.64
CA ARG A 107 -6.64 19.51 26.08
C ARG A 107 -5.57 19.54 24.99
N SER A 108 -4.43 18.89 25.19
CA SER A 108 -3.34 18.83 24.20
C SER A 108 -3.74 18.13 22.89
N LEU A 109 -4.74 17.25 22.94
CA LEU A 109 -5.28 16.53 21.79
C LEU A 109 -6.37 17.32 21.05
N VAL A 110 -7.12 18.17 21.75
CA VAL A 110 -8.19 19.01 21.18
C VAL A 110 -7.64 20.28 20.54
N ARG A 111 -6.60 20.90 21.13
CA ARG A 111 -6.01 22.16 20.63
C ARG A 111 -5.61 22.13 19.13
N PRO A 112 -5.05 21.03 18.59
CA PRO A 112 -4.85 20.90 17.14
C PRO A 112 -6.14 20.94 16.31
N LEU A 113 -7.22 20.32 16.79
CA LEU A 113 -8.52 20.31 16.12
C LEU A 113 -9.16 21.69 16.13
N GLU A 114 -9.13 22.39 17.27
CA GLU A 114 -9.60 23.78 17.38
C GLU A 114 -8.90 24.71 16.39
N ARG A 115 -7.57 24.56 16.21
CA ARG A 115 -6.80 25.35 15.24
C ARG A 115 -7.11 24.99 13.79
N ALA A 116 -7.40 23.72 13.51
CA ALA A 116 -7.70 23.25 12.16
C ALA A 116 -9.15 23.58 11.74
N LEU A 117 -10.09 23.62 12.68
CA LEU A 117 -11.53 23.75 12.40
C LEU A 117 -11.89 24.93 11.49
N PRO A 118 -11.40 26.18 11.70
CA PRO A 118 -11.76 27.28 10.83
C PRO A 118 -11.37 27.05 9.36
N SER A 119 -10.20 26.44 9.13
CA SER A 119 -9.75 26.09 7.78
C SER A 119 -10.59 24.98 7.18
N ILE A 120 -10.91 23.93 7.96
CA ILE A 120 -11.77 22.83 7.51
C ILE A 120 -13.14 23.37 7.14
N TRP A 121 -13.74 24.18 8.02
CA TRP A 121 -15.04 24.81 7.79
C TRP A 121 -15.03 25.63 6.51
N GLN A 122 -14.02 26.47 6.29
CA GLN A 122 -13.92 27.27 5.07
C GLN A 122 -13.79 26.38 3.82
N THR A 123 -13.00 25.31 3.86
CA THR A 123 -12.91 24.37 2.73
C THR A 123 -14.26 23.73 2.41
N LEU A 124 -15.04 23.35 3.42
CA LEU A 124 -16.40 22.81 3.22
C LEU A 124 -17.34 23.85 2.60
N LEU A 125 -17.28 25.10 3.07
CA LEU A 125 -18.07 26.21 2.52
C LEU A 125 -17.72 26.50 1.06
N ASP A 126 -16.43 26.57 0.74
CA ASP A 126 -15.94 26.77 -0.61
C ASP A 126 -16.40 25.63 -1.53
N ASP A 127 -16.36 24.39 -1.03
CA ASP A 127 -16.82 23.22 -1.76
C ASP A 127 -18.32 23.31 -2.12
N PHE A 128 -19.13 23.80 -1.17
CA PHE A 128 -20.57 24.00 -1.34
C PHE A 128 -20.95 25.33 -2.01
N GLY A 129 -19.99 26.22 -2.26
CA GLY A 129 -20.26 27.56 -2.79
C GLY A 129 -21.11 28.42 -1.85
N ALA A 130 -21.10 28.11 -0.56
CA ALA A 130 -21.84 28.84 0.47
C ALA A 130 -20.92 29.84 1.16
N THR A 131 -21.41 31.04 1.46
CA THR A 131 -20.58 32.11 2.08
C THR A 131 -21.06 32.53 3.46
N ASP A 132 -22.27 32.13 3.85
CA ASP A 132 -22.99 32.67 5.01
C ASP A 132 -23.69 31.59 5.85
N LEU A 133 -23.21 30.34 5.81
CA LEU A 133 -23.73 29.31 6.71
C LEU A 133 -23.41 29.67 8.16
N ASP A 134 -24.40 29.50 9.03
CA ASP A 134 -24.24 29.67 10.48
C ASP A 134 -23.00 28.90 10.96
N PRO A 135 -21.98 29.55 11.56
CA PRO A 135 -20.78 28.89 12.03
C PRO A 135 -20.89 28.37 13.46
N HIS A 136 -22.03 28.59 14.15
CA HIS A 136 -22.20 28.14 15.52
C HIS A 136 -22.24 26.62 15.60
N LEU A 137 -21.41 26.05 16.47
CA LEU A 137 -21.26 24.61 16.65
C LEU A 137 -21.07 24.29 18.12
N THR A 138 -21.59 23.15 18.55
CA THR A 138 -21.28 22.56 19.86
C THR A 138 -20.57 21.24 19.62
N ILE A 139 -19.29 21.18 19.94
CA ILE A 139 -18.47 19.98 19.76
C ILE A 139 -18.14 19.39 21.12
N ARG A 140 -18.52 18.13 21.35
CA ARG A 140 -18.24 17.40 22.60
C ARG A 140 -17.37 16.20 22.31
N VAL A 141 -16.29 16.02 23.06
CA VAL A 141 -15.32 14.95 22.82
C VAL A 141 -15.20 14.08 24.07
N GLY A 142 -15.43 12.78 23.93
CA GLY A 142 -15.18 11.77 24.96
C GLY A 142 -13.82 11.10 24.79
N ARG A 143 -13.30 10.47 25.86
CA ARG A 143 -12.10 9.61 25.76
C ARG A 143 -12.37 8.35 24.96
N ASP A 144 -13.56 7.81 25.14
CA ASP A 144 -14.05 6.58 24.52
C ASP A 144 -15.53 6.73 24.10
N ALA A 145 -16.06 5.65 23.54
CA ALA A 145 -17.44 5.57 23.06
C ALA A 145 -18.48 5.79 24.16
N ASP A 146 -18.20 5.34 25.38
CA ASP A 146 -19.11 5.43 26.51
C ASP A 146 -19.21 6.86 27.02
N GLU A 147 -18.07 7.56 27.13
CA GLU A 147 -18.06 8.98 27.44
C GLU A 147 -18.72 9.82 26.35
N MET A 148 -18.44 9.52 25.07
CA MET A 148 -19.11 10.19 23.96
C MET A 148 -20.63 10.00 24.04
N ARG A 149 -21.10 8.79 24.36
CA ARG A 149 -22.53 8.49 24.58
C ARG A 149 -23.09 9.23 25.78
N ALA A 150 -22.34 9.37 26.87
CA ALA A 150 -22.75 10.12 28.06
C ALA A 150 -22.89 11.63 27.80
N LEU A 151 -22.16 12.17 26.81
CA LEU A 151 -22.24 13.56 26.37
C LEU A 151 -23.39 13.82 25.39
N ALA A 152 -24.00 12.75 24.87
CA ALA A 152 -25.04 12.82 23.86
C ALA A 152 -26.40 13.23 24.44
N PRO A 153 -27.29 13.80 23.60
CA PRO A 153 -28.67 14.02 24.00
C PRO A 153 -29.35 12.72 24.44
N SER A 154 -30.01 12.75 25.60
CA SER A 154 -30.61 11.57 26.23
C SER A 154 -31.75 10.95 25.39
N SER A 155 -32.44 11.77 24.59
CA SER A 155 -33.52 11.33 23.70
C SER A 155 -33.02 10.65 22.42
N LEU A 156 -31.76 10.81 22.06
CA LEU A 156 -31.22 10.33 20.79
C LEU A 156 -29.74 9.94 20.94
N PRO A 157 -29.44 8.82 21.63
CA PRO A 157 -28.06 8.43 21.89
C PRO A 157 -27.38 7.91 20.62
N PRO A 158 -26.05 8.08 20.48
CA PRO A 158 -25.29 7.61 19.34
C PRO A 158 -25.25 6.08 19.28
N PRO A 159 -25.05 5.47 18.11
CA PRO A 159 -24.81 4.05 18.00
C PRO A 159 -23.54 3.64 18.79
N PRO A 160 -23.51 2.45 19.42
CA PRO A 160 -22.41 2.03 20.30
C PRO A 160 -21.07 1.84 19.56
N TYR A 161 -21.11 1.72 18.24
CA TYR A 161 -19.94 1.53 17.38
C TYR A 161 -19.46 2.82 16.70
N ALA A 162 -20.12 3.95 16.92
CA ALA A 162 -19.78 5.21 16.27
C ALA A 162 -18.51 5.83 16.89
N SER A 163 -17.59 6.31 16.04
CA SER A 163 -16.40 7.05 16.48
C SER A 163 -16.63 8.57 16.50
N GLY A 164 -17.62 9.04 15.74
CA GLY A 164 -18.16 10.38 15.74
C GLY A 164 -19.63 10.31 15.36
N VAL A 165 -20.39 11.35 15.72
CA VAL A 165 -21.79 11.51 15.35
C VAL A 165 -22.14 13.01 15.27
N ALA A 166 -22.80 13.42 14.19
CA ALA A 166 -23.39 14.74 14.06
C ALA A 166 -24.91 14.72 14.32
N TYR A 167 -25.42 15.82 14.89
CA TYR A 167 -26.83 16.21 14.91
C TYR A 167 -26.96 17.50 14.08
N PRO A 168 -27.12 17.38 12.74
CA PRO A 168 -26.90 18.48 11.82
C PRO A 168 -27.82 19.69 12.03
N ASP A 169 -29.09 19.44 12.33
CA ASP A 169 -30.09 20.48 12.55
C ASP A 169 -29.76 21.38 13.76
N GLN A 170 -28.99 20.88 14.72
CA GLN A 170 -28.63 21.61 15.94
C GLN A 170 -27.16 22.04 15.96
N GLY A 171 -26.37 21.68 14.95
CA GLY A 171 -24.93 21.94 14.91
C GLY A 171 -24.17 21.29 16.07
N VAL A 172 -24.64 20.13 16.56
CA VAL A 172 -23.95 19.38 17.62
C VAL A 172 -23.12 18.27 16.98
N ILE A 173 -21.86 18.14 17.39
CA ILE A 173 -20.96 17.07 16.97
C ILE A 173 -20.41 16.39 18.22
N LEU A 174 -20.43 15.06 18.22
CA LEU A 174 -19.83 14.21 19.24
C LEU A 174 -18.65 13.45 18.62
N LEU A 175 -17.54 13.36 19.34
CA LEU A 175 -16.34 12.64 18.91
C LEU A 175 -15.80 11.77 20.05
N THR A 176 -15.08 10.70 19.71
CA THR A 176 -14.25 9.94 20.66
C THR A 176 -12.80 9.82 20.19
N PHE A 177 -11.85 9.85 21.13
CA PHE A 177 -10.44 9.58 20.84
C PHE A 177 -10.11 8.11 20.65
N SER A 178 -11.05 7.21 20.95
CA SER A 178 -10.88 5.77 20.85
C SER A 178 -12.01 5.18 20.02
N ALA A 179 -11.63 4.54 18.91
CA ALA A 179 -12.55 3.86 18.02
C ALA A 179 -13.16 2.63 18.74
N PRO A 180 -14.50 2.49 18.74
CA PRO A 180 -15.16 1.37 19.41
C PRO A 180 -14.66 0.01 18.91
N GLY A 181 -14.59 -0.97 19.82
CA GLY A 181 -14.17 -2.35 19.52
C GLY A 181 -12.67 -2.56 19.32
N THR A 182 -11.95 -1.63 18.69
CA THR A 182 -10.49 -1.74 18.45
C THR A 182 -9.66 -0.99 19.48
N GLY A 183 -10.21 0.06 20.10
CA GLY A 183 -9.48 0.98 20.97
C GLY A 183 -8.50 1.89 20.23
N ALA A 184 -8.36 1.73 18.90
CA ALA A 184 -7.41 2.48 18.09
C ALA A 184 -7.80 3.96 18.04
N ARG A 185 -6.80 4.83 17.95
CA ARG A 185 -7.05 6.27 17.81
C ARG A 185 -7.41 6.58 16.35
N PRO A 186 -8.62 7.09 16.06
CA PRO A 186 -8.98 7.47 14.70
C PRO A 186 -8.18 8.70 14.24
N ASN A 187 -8.14 8.93 12.93
CA ASN A 187 -7.68 10.20 12.40
C ASN A 187 -8.69 11.28 12.76
N MET A 188 -8.47 11.96 13.88
CA MET A 188 -9.40 12.95 14.44
C MET A 188 -9.70 14.11 13.48
N THR A 189 -8.76 14.49 12.63
CA THR A 189 -8.98 15.55 11.63
C THR A 189 -9.95 15.07 10.56
N ALA A 190 -9.73 13.88 9.99
CA ALA A 190 -10.64 13.31 8.99
C ALA A 190 -12.04 13.08 9.58
N LEU A 191 -12.11 12.54 10.80
CA LEU A 191 -13.37 12.34 11.51
C LEU A 191 -14.10 13.66 11.76
N LEU A 192 -13.40 14.70 12.24
CA LEU A 192 -14.00 16.02 12.42
C LEU A 192 -14.49 16.61 11.09
N THR A 193 -13.72 16.47 10.00
CA THR A 193 -14.16 16.91 8.67
C THR A 193 -15.41 16.18 8.22
N HIS A 194 -15.51 14.88 8.48
CA HIS A 194 -16.71 14.07 8.19
C HIS A 194 -17.93 14.63 8.93
N GLU A 195 -17.85 14.80 10.25
CA GLU A 195 -18.99 15.29 11.03
C GLU A 195 -19.35 16.74 10.70
N LEU A 196 -18.36 17.59 10.42
CA LEU A 196 -18.60 18.97 9.97
C LEU A 196 -19.28 19.01 8.61
N SER A 197 -18.96 18.07 7.71
CA SER A 197 -19.60 17.95 6.41
C SER A 197 -21.10 17.73 6.55
N HIS A 198 -21.53 16.83 7.43
CA HIS A 198 -22.97 16.60 7.69
C HIS A 198 -23.69 17.88 8.11
N VAL A 199 -23.12 18.64 9.06
CA VAL A 199 -23.70 19.91 9.53
C VAL A 199 -23.72 20.96 8.41
N ALA A 200 -22.59 21.13 7.70
CA ALA A 200 -22.45 22.12 6.64
C ALA A 200 -23.39 21.80 5.46
N LEU A 201 -23.48 20.54 5.05
CA LEU A 201 -24.36 20.09 3.97
C LEU A 201 -25.82 20.34 4.32
N ARG A 202 -26.24 19.97 5.55
CA ARG A 202 -27.60 20.22 6.04
C ARG A 202 -27.97 21.70 5.99
N ARG A 203 -27.06 22.58 6.39
CA ARG A 203 -27.23 24.04 6.33
C ARG A 203 -27.27 24.54 4.89
N ALA A 204 -26.41 24.02 4.01
CA ALA A 204 -26.33 24.39 2.60
C ALA A 204 -27.65 24.08 1.88
N VAL A 205 -28.24 22.90 2.11
CA VAL A 205 -29.55 22.53 1.53
C VAL A 205 -30.74 23.09 2.30
N GLY A 206 -30.53 24.00 3.25
CA GLY A 206 -31.62 24.69 3.96
C GLY A 206 -32.47 23.80 4.85
N GLY A 207 -31.97 22.63 5.26
CA GLY A 207 -32.75 21.68 6.03
C GLY A 207 -33.71 20.82 5.21
N GLU A 208 -33.57 20.79 3.88
CA GLU A 208 -34.33 19.87 3.03
C GLU A 208 -33.86 18.41 3.22
N PRO A 209 -34.78 17.43 3.22
CA PRO A 209 -34.44 16.02 3.39
C PRO A 209 -33.71 15.52 2.15
N ILE A 210 -32.58 14.86 2.37
CA ILE A 210 -31.74 14.29 1.31
C ILE A 210 -31.47 12.80 1.61
N PRO A 211 -31.38 11.94 0.58
CA PRO A 211 -31.08 10.54 0.77
C PRO A 211 -29.78 10.30 1.54
N ARG A 212 -29.80 9.31 2.43
CA ARG A 212 -28.67 9.01 3.31
C ARG A 212 -27.40 8.68 2.54
N TRP A 213 -27.50 7.94 1.45
CA TRP A 213 -26.31 7.62 0.66
C TRP A 213 -25.60 8.88 0.16
N PHE A 214 -26.35 9.93 -0.20
CA PHE A 214 -25.77 11.17 -0.70
C PHE A 214 -25.03 11.92 0.41
N THR A 215 -25.64 12.07 1.60
CA THR A 215 -24.98 12.75 2.74
C THR A 215 -23.70 12.04 3.15
N GLU A 216 -23.74 10.72 3.28
CA GLU A 216 -22.60 9.89 3.67
C GLU A 216 -21.50 9.94 2.58
N GLY A 217 -21.90 9.89 1.31
CA GLY A 217 -20.97 10.01 0.19
C GLY A 217 -20.21 11.35 0.19
N VAL A 218 -20.91 12.45 0.44
CA VAL A 218 -20.31 13.79 0.50
C VAL A 218 -19.36 13.91 1.68
N ALA A 219 -19.77 13.45 2.87
CA ALA A 219 -18.93 13.50 4.07
C ALA A 219 -17.65 12.69 3.91
N VAL A 220 -17.76 11.47 3.38
CA VAL A 220 -16.61 10.60 3.12
C VAL A 220 -15.68 11.17 2.04
N TYR A 221 -16.25 11.75 0.97
CA TYR A 221 -15.47 12.40 -0.09
C TYR A 221 -14.67 13.59 0.46
N GLN A 222 -15.30 14.48 1.22
CA GLN A 222 -14.67 15.68 1.77
C GLN A 222 -13.66 15.39 2.88
N ALA A 223 -13.93 14.38 3.72
CA ALA A 223 -12.98 13.90 4.71
C ALA A 223 -11.72 13.26 4.09
N ASN A 224 -11.72 13.07 2.76
CA ASN A 224 -10.67 12.42 1.99
C ASN A 224 -10.22 11.10 2.63
N GLU A 225 -11.19 10.37 3.17
CA GLU A 225 -10.93 9.07 3.75
C GLU A 225 -10.61 8.13 2.58
N HIS A 226 -9.33 7.85 2.34
CA HIS A 226 -8.93 6.82 1.40
C HIS A 226 -8.83 5.50 2.14
N SER A 227 -9.80 4.63 1.92
CA SER A 227 -9.78 3.28 2.48
C SER A 227 -9.42 2.27 1.40
N PHE A 228 -8.29 1.58 1.58
CA PHE A 228 -7.94 0.42 0.76
C PHE A 228 -9.05 -0.64 0.79
N ALA A 229 -9.73 -0.79 1.94
CA ALA A 229 -10.87 -1.69 2.05
C ALA A 229 -12.02 -1.26 1.13
N ARG A 230 -12.37 0.03 1.06
CA ARG A 230 -13.38 0.53 0.12
C ARG A 230 -12.97 0.36 -1.34
N MET A 231 -11.70 0.60 -1.66
CA MET A 231 -11.17 0.34 -3.01
C MET A 231 -11.31 -1.14 -3.39
N LYS A 232 -10.99 -2.05 -2.46
CA LYS A 232 -11.20 -3.49 -2.62
C LYS A 232 -12.67 -3.84 -2.79
N THR A 233 -13.56 -3.30 -1.96
CA THR A 233 -15.01 -3.51 -2.06
C THR A 233 -15.55 -3.05 -3.42
N LEU A 234 -15.15 -1.87 -3.91
CA LEU A 234 -15.54 -1.38 -5.24
C LEU A 234 -14.99 -2.27 -6.35
N TRP A 235 -13.74 -2.71 -6.24
CA TRP A 235 -13.14 -3.63 -7.21
C TRP A 235 -13.87 -4.98 -7.26
N GLU A 236 -14.19 -5.57 -6.11
CA GLU A 236 -14.95 -6.83 -6.02
C GLU A 236 -16.34 -6.68 -6.64
N ALA A 237 -17.04 -5.59 -6.33
CA ALA A 237 -18.32 -5.25 -6.95
C ALA A 237 -18.20 -5.02 -8.46
N SER A 238 -17.08 -4.44 -8.92
CA SER A 238 -16.77 -4.22 -10.34
C SER A 238 -16.60 -5.52 -11.12
N VAL A 239 -15.88 -6.48 -10.55
CA VAL A 239 -15.64 -7.77 -11.19
C VAL A 239 -16.90 -8.63 -11.16
N GLY A 240 -17.69 -8.56 -10.07
CA GLY A 240 -18.92 -9.33 -9.92
C GLY A 240 -20.17 -8.71 -10.54
N GLU A 241 -20.08 -7.49 -11.07
CA GLU A 241 -21.21 -6.65 -11.51
C GLU A 241 -22.33 -6.52 -10.45
N ALA A 242 -21.94 -6.54 -9.17
CA ALA A 242 -22.84 -6.58 -8.02
C ALA A 242 -22.94 -5.21 -7.36
N TRP A 243 -23.66 -4.29 -8.00
CA TRP A 243 -23.88 -2.92 -7.54
C TRP A 243 -25.26 -2.78 -6.89
N ILE A 244 -25.36 -1.90 -5.90
CA ILE A 244 -26.65 -1.45 -5.36
C ILE A 244 -27.11 -0.25 -6.20
N PRO A 245 -28.27 -0.32 -6.87
CA PRO A 245 -28.78 0.81 -7.64
C PRO A 245 -28.99 2.07 -6.78
N LEU A 246 -28.75 3.26 -7.33
CA LEU A 246 -28.88 4.53 -6.59
C LEU A 246 -30.32 4.78 -6.08
N HIS A 247 -31.32 4.37 -6.85
CA HIS A 247 -32.72 4.45 -6.42
C HIS A 247 -32.99 3.56 -5.19
N GLU A 248 -32.42 2.35 -5.15
CA GLU A 248 -32.53 1.46 -3.98
C GLU A 248 -31.83 2.06 -2.76
N LEU A 249 -30.66 2.68 -2.94
CA LEU A 249 -29.97 3.39 -1.86
C LEU A 249 -30.77 4.59 -1.34
N SER A 250 -31.55 5.23 -2.21
CA SER A 250 -32.43 6.35 -1.86
C SER A 250 -33.63 5.90 -1.03
N GLU A 251 -34.19 4.73 -1.34
CA GLU A 251 -35.31 4.14 -0.60
C GLU A 251 -34.86 3.47 0.70
N ARG A 252 -33.74 2.73 0.66
CA ARG A 252 -33.25 1.91 1.76
C ARG A 252 -31.74 1.81 1.78
N PHE A 253 -31.13 2.47 2.76
CA PHE A 253 -29.72 2.28 3.05
C PHE A 253 -29.48 0.99 3.87
N PRO A 254 -28.57 0.08 3.44
CA PRO A 254 -28.26 -1.14 4.19
C PRO A 254 -27.76 -0.85 5.61
N SER A 255 -28.06 -1.74 6.57
CA SER A 255 -27.71 -1.54 7.98
C SER A 255 -26.76 -2.58 8.59
N ARG A 256 -26.45 -3.69 7.88
CA ARG A 256 -25.51 -4.72 8.37
C ARG A 256 -24.71 -5.40 7.25
N GLY A 257 -23.51 -5.84 7.60
CA GLY A 257 -22.65 -6.68 6.75
C GLY A 257 -22.02 -5.95 5.57
N GLY A 258 -21.44 -6.72 4.63
CA GLY A 258 -20.72 -6.16 3.49
C GLY A 258 -21.55 -5.29 2.54
N ALA A 259 -22.89 -5.39 2.58
CA ALA A 259 -23.77 -4.50 1.84
C ALA A 259 -23.68 -3.04 2.32
N VAL A 260 -23.39 -2.81 3.60
CA VAL A 260 -23.20 -1.46 4.12
C VAL A 260 -21.88 -0.88 3.65
N ASP A 261 -20.80 -1.67 3.74
CA ASP A 261 -19.49 -1.27 3.26
C ASP A 261 -19.55 -0.91 1.77
N LEU A 262 -20.27 -1.71 0.99
CA LEU A 262 -20.53 -1.44 -0.43
C LEU A 262 -21.34 -0.16 -0.63
N ALA A 263 -22.42 0.05 0.13
CA ALA A 263 -23.23 1.27 0.03
C ALA A 263 -22.41 2.53 0.31
N TYR A 264 -21.57 2.54 1.35
CA TYR A 264 -20.65 3.65 1.63
C TYR A 264 -19.62 3.84 0.53
N ALA A 265 -19.04 2.75 0.03
CA ALA A 265 -18.04 2.83 -1.02
C ALA A 265 -18.63 3.38 -2.34
N GLN A 266 -19.81 2.91 -2.74
CA GLN A 266 -20.55 3.42 -3.90
C GLN A 266 -20.92 4.89 -3.74
N SER A 267 -21.43 5.27 -2.57
CA SER A 267 -21.82 6.64 -2.27
C SER A 267 -20.66 7.61 -2.45
N ALA A 268 -19.52 7.33 -1.80
CA ALA A 268 -18.35 8.19 -1.89
C ALA A 268 -17.74 8.24 -3.30
N ASP A 269 -17.72 7.10 -4.01
CA ASP A 269 -17.17 7.04 -5.36
C ASP A 269 -18.07 7.72 -6.40
N PHE A 270 -19.40 7.69 -6.20
CA PHE A 270 -20.33 8.44 -7.05
C PHE A 270 -20.16 9.95 -6.87
N ILE A 271 -20.00 10.44 -5.62
CA ILE A 271 -19.66 11.86 -5.39
C ILE A 271 -18.33 12.22 -6.05
N ARG A 272 -17.30 11.36 -5.93
CA ARG A 272 -16.03 11.55 -6.64
C ARG A 272 -16.24 11.68 -8.15
N PHE A 273 -17.02 10.78 -8.76
CA PHE A 273 -17.36 10.82 -10.19
C PHE A 273 -18.04 12.13 -10.60
N LEU A 274 -19.03 12.58 -9.82
CA LEU A 274 -19.71 13.87 -10.07
C LEU A 274 -18.79 15.09 -9.99
N ARG A 275 -17.64 14.95 -9.31
CA ARG A 275 -16.67 16.03 -9.06
C ARG A 275 -15.44 15.97 -9.96
N GLU A 276 -15.18 14.84 -10.60
CA GLU A 276 -13.95 14.59 -11.38
C GLU A 276 -13.80 15.57 -12.55
N ASP A 277 -14.88 15.80 -13.30
CA ASP A 277 -14.91 16.71 -14.46
C ASP A 277 -15.44 18.11 -14.14
N ASP A 278 -15.55 18.46 -12.86
CA ASP A 278 -15.99 19.80 -12.42
C ASP A 278 -15.00 20.42 -11.42
N PRO A 279 -13.83 20.91 -11.91
CA PRO A 279 -12.81 21.51 -11.04
C PRO A 279 -13.31 22.74 -10.26
N SER A 280 -14.32 23.42 -10.80
CA SER A 280 -14.94 24.59 -10.18
C SER A 280 -16.06 24.27 -9.19
N ALA A 281 -16.45 22.99 -9.09
CA ALA A 281 -17.64 22.52 -8.38
C ALA A 281 -18.94 23.25 -8.81
N SER A 282 -18.99 23.84 -10.01
CA SER A 282 -20.12 24.64 -10.48
C SER A 282 -21.42 23.85 -10.58
N ARG A 283 -21.37 22.64 -11.15
CA ARG A 283 -22.52 21.74 -11.27
C ARG A 283 -22.90 21.20 -9.91
N PHE A 284 -21.91 20.84 -9.09
CA PHE A 284 -22.18 20.35 -7.74
C PHE A 284 -22.87 21.42 -6.88
N ARG A 285 -22.45 22.69 -6.98
CA ARG A 285 -23.12 23.82 -6.32
C ARG A 285 -24.53 24.07 -6.86
N ALA A 286 -24.74 23.93 -8.16
CA ALA A 286 -26.07 24.01 -8.76
C ALA A 286 -27.01 22.89 -8.24
N LEU A 287 -26.48 21.68 -8.06
CA LEU A 287 -27.18 20.57 -7.44
C LEU A 287 -27.63 20.93 -6.02
N LEU A 288 -26.73 21.43 -5.17
CA LEU A 288 -27.08 21.84 -3.81
C LEU A 288 -28.09 22.99 -3.78
N ALA A 289 -27.99 23.94 -4.72
CA ALA A 289 -28.94 25.03 -4.84
C ALA A 289 -30.35 24.55 -5.27
N ALA A 290 -30.44 23.53 -6.11
CA ALA A 290 -31.70 22.89 -6.48
C ALA A 290 -32.29 22.10 -5.30
N LEU A 291 -31.48 21.33 -4.58
CA LEU A 291 -31.90 20.64 -3.35
C LEU A 291 -32.42 21.62 -2.30
N ARG A 292 -31.76 22.77 -2.13
CA ARG A 292 -32.22 23.85 -1.23
C ARG A 292 -33.59 24.42 -1.62
N GLN A 293 -33.99 24.34 -2.89
CA GLN A 293 -35.31 24.76 -3.37
C GLN A 293 -36.39 23.68 -3.15
N GLY A 294 -36.03 22.53 -2.58
CA GLY A 294 -36.94 21.41 -2.34
C GLY A 294 -37.07 20.46 -3.53
N ASP A 295 -36.22 20.59 -4.56
CA ASP A 295 -36.20 19.63 -5.67
C ASP A 295 -35.76 18.24 -5.16
N PRO A 296 -36.48 17.15 -5.51
CA PRO A 296 -36.02 15.80 -5.23
C PRO A 296 -34.64 15.53 -5.85
N LEU A 297 -33.80 14.73 -5.19
CA LEU A 297 -32.42 14.46 -5.63
C LEU A 297 -32.29 14.05 -7.12
N PRO A 298 -33.14 13.16 -7.69
CA PRO A 298 -33.05 12.80 -9.11
C PRO A 298 -33.31 13.99 -10.05
N GLU A 299 -34.21 14.89 -9.68
CA GLU A 299 -34.53 16.10 -10.45
C GLU A 299 -33.42 17.13 -10.32
N ALA A 300 -32.89 17.33 -9.11
CA ALA A 300 -31.78 18.22 -8.84
C ALA A 300 -30.50 17.80 -9.61
N LEU A 301 -30.21 16.49 -9.66
CA LEU A 301 -29.14 15.93 -10.49
C LEU A 301 -29.36 16.23 -11.98
N SER A 302 -30.59 16.01 -12.45
CA SER A 302 -30.96 16.26 -13.85
C SER A 302 -30.78 17.72 -14.25
N LYS A 303 -31.19 18.65 -13.39
CA LYS A 303 -31.03 20.10 -13.62
C LYS A 303 -29.56 20.53 -13.62
N ALA A 304 -28.76 19.99 -12.69
CA ALA A 304 -27.38 20.42 -12.49
C ALA A 304 -26.39 19.83 -13.51
N TYR A 305 -26.62 18.58 -13.94
CA TYR A 305 -25.70 17.85 -14.82
C TYR A 305 -26.24 17.66 -16.23
N ASP A 306 -27.46 18.12 -16.54
CA ASP A 306 -28.14 17.93 -17.83
C ASP A 306 -28.28 16.43 -18.20
N ARG A 307 -28.35 15.56 -17.19
CA ARG A 307 -28.38 14.10 -17.34
C ARG A 307 -29.26 13.51 -16.24
N SER A 308 -30.12 12.56 -16.59
CA SER A 308 -30.91 11.85 -15.58
C SER A 308 -30.02 11.05 -14.62
N GLU A 309 -30.49 10.83 -13.39
CA GLU A 309 -29.81 9.99 -12.38
C GLU A 309 -29.37 8.65 -12.97
N GLN A 310 -30.27 7.97 -13.70
CA GLN A 310 -29.99 6.68 -14.34
C GLN A 310 -28.89 6.76 -15.40
N THR A 311 -28.76 7.92 -16.08
CA THR A 311 -27.69 8.14 -17.07
C THR A 311 -26.35 8.34 -16.37
N LEU A 312 -26.33 9.19 -15.34
CA LEU A 312 -25.15 9.39 -14.49
C LEU A 312 -24.68 8.08 -13.85
N GLU A 313 -25.61 7.26 -13.35
CA GLU A 313 -25.31 5.95 -12.77
C GLU A 313 -24.67 5.01 -13.79
N ARG A 314 -25.17 4.96 -15.03
CA ARG A 314 -24.57 4.14 -16.10
C ARG A 314 -23.18 4.63 -16.50
N GLU A 315 -23.00 5.94 -16.60
CA GLU A 315 -21.71 6.56 -16.91
C GLU A 315 -20.69 6.26 -15.80
N TRP A 316 -21.10 6.42 -14.53
CA TRP A 316 -20.30 6.07 -13.37
C TRP A 316 -19.92 4.59 -13.33
N HIS A 317 -20.84 3.67 -13.60
CA HIS A 317 -20.51 2.25 -13.73
C HIS A 317 -19.48 1.99 -14.86
N SER A 318 -19.52 2.77 -15.94
CA SER A 318 -18.52 2.69 -17.01
C SER A 318 -17.15 3.17 -16.54
N ASP A 319 -17.09 4.31 -15.84
CA ASP A 319 -15.88 4.85 -15.20
C ASP A 319 -15.26 3.82 -14.24
N LEU A 320 -16.07 3.25 -13.34
CA LEU A 320 -15.63 2.21 -12.40
C LEU A 320 -14.98 1.03 -13.13
N ARG A 321 -15.67 0.46 -14.11
CA ARG A 321 -15.13 -0.64 -14.90
C ARG A 321 -13.82 -0.23 -15.55
N GLU A 322 -13.72 0.95 -16.12
CA GLU A 322 -12.52 1.44 -16.79
C GLU A 322 -11.33 1.61 -15.84
N ARG A 323 -11.53 2.24 -14.69
CA ARG A 323 -10.50 2.36 -13.64
C ARG A 323 -9.99 1.01 -13.16
N PHE A 324 -10.88 0.03 -13.08
CA PHE A 324 -10.53 -1.31 -12.62
C PHE A 324 -10.14 -2.30 -13.73
N ARG A 325 -10.22 -1.94 -15.02
CA ARG A 325 -9.78 -2.79 -16.16
C ARG A 325 -8.32 -3.22 -16.05
N ALA A 326 -7.45 -2.36 -15.53
CA ALA A 326 -6.01 -2.62 -15.45
C ALA A 326 -5.58 -3.38 -14.18
N LEU A 327 -6.41 -3.41 -13.14
CA LEU A 327 -6.05 -4.02 -11.85
C LEU A 327 -5.80 -5.54 -11.96
N PRO A 328 -6.64 -6.32 -12.67
CA PRO A 328 -6.39 -7.73 -12.92
C PRO A 328 -5.13 -8.01 -13.75
N LEU A 329 -4.63 -7.06 -14.54
CA LEU A 329 -3.38 -7.23 -15.30
C LEU A 329 -2.14 -7.07 -14.42
N LEU A 330 -2.25 -6.31 -13.33
CA LEU A 330 -1.17 -6.12 -12.35
C LEU A 330 -1.18 -7.21 -11.27
N ILE A 331 -2.36 -7.68 -10.86
CA ILE A 331 -2.56 -8.63 -9.76
C ILE A 331 -2.78 -10.07 -10.27
N GLY A 332 -3.32 -10.25 -11.48
CA GLY A 332 -3.38 -11.55 -12.15
C GLY A 332 -1.95 -12.04 -12.37
N GLY A 333 -1.64 -13.24 -11.86
CA GLY A 333 -0.28 -13.70 -11.53
C GLY A 333 0.83 -13.39 -12.54
N SER A 334 0.54 -13.23 -13.83
CA SER A 334 1.46 -12.81 -14.88
C SER A 334 2.16 -11.46 -14.63
N GLY A 335 1.51 -10.48 -13.98
CA GLY A 335 2.08 -9.15 -13.75
C GLY A 335 3.27 -9.16 -12.77
N ILE A 336 3.12 -9.90 -11.67
CA ILE A 336 4.19 -10.10 -10.68
C ILE A 336 5.35 -10.89 -11.31
N TRP A 337 5.07 -11.90 -12.13
CA TRP A 337 6.11 -12.64 -12.85
C TRP A 337 6.84 -11.76 -13.87
N LEU A 338 6.15 -10.84 -14.56
CA LEU A 338 6.76 -9.89 -15.48
C LEU A 338 7.69 -8.92 -14.74
N ILE A 339 7.22 -8.34 -13.63
CA ILE A 339 8.04 -7.45 -12.79
C ILE A 339 9.25 -8.20 -12.23
N GLY A 340 9.05 -9.42 -11.70
CA GLY A 340 10.13 -10.28 -11.22
C GLY A 340 11.15 -10.59 -12.31
N THR A 341 10.71 -10.86 -13.54
CA THR A 341 11.58 -11.12 -14.69
C THR A 341 12.39 -9.88 -15.06
N VAL A 342 11.78 -8.70 -15.11
CA VAL A 342 12.48 -7.44 -15.38
C VAL A 342 13.53 -7.15 -14.31
N LEU A 343 13.18 -7.32 -13.03
CA LEU A 343 14.12 -7.12 -11.91
C LEU A 343 15.30 -8.10 -11.98
N LEU A 344 15.05 -9.37 -12.33
CA LEU A 344 16.10 -10.37 -12.54
C LEU A 344 17.03 -9.98 -13.70
N VAL A 345 16.49 -9.54 -14.83
CA VAL A 345 17.28 -9.08 -15.98
C VAL A 345 18.15 -7.89 -15.59
N VAL A 346 17.59 -6.89 -14.91
CA VAL A 346 18.34 -5.71 -14.44
C VAL A 346 19.45 -6.11 -13.45
N ALA A 347 19.15 -6.99 -12.49
CA ALA A 347 20.13 -7.50 -11.54
C ALA A 347 21.26 -8.26 -12.24
N TYR A 348 20.92 -9.10 -13.23
CA TYR A 348 21.89 -9.81 -14.06
C TYR A 348 22.78 -8.84 -14.86
N LEU A 349 22.19 -7.83 -15.51
CA LEU A 349 22.95 -6.83 -16.28
C LEU A 349 23.88 -6.02 -15.37
N ARG A 350 23.40 -5.60 -14.18
CA ARG A 350 24.24 -4.92 -13.17
C ARG A 350 25.39 -5.81 -12.69
N LYS A 351 25.11 -7.06 -12.35
CA LYS A 351 26.11 -8.04 -11.91
C LYS A 351 27.13 -8.31 -13.02
N ARG A 352 26.69 -8.46 -14.26
CA ARG A 352 27.56 -8.66 -15.43
C ARG A 352 28.48 -7.45 -15.66
N HIS A 353 27.96 -6.24 -15.48
CA HIS A 353 28.74 -5.03 -15.60
C HIS A 353 29.78 -4.89 -14.47
N GLN A 354 29.40 -5.22 -13.23
CA GLN A 354 30.32 -5.26 -12.09
C GLN A 354 31.41 -6.33 -12.27
N MET A 355 31.04 -7.54 -12.71
CA MET A 355 31.98 -8.65 -12.94
C MET A 355 33.05 -8.28 -13.97
N ARG A 356 32.68 -7.58 -15.05
CA ARG A 356 33.64 -7.09 -16.06
C ARG A 356 34.65 -6.11 -15.47
N ARG A 357 34.21 -5.22 -14.56
CA ARG A 357 35.10 -4.28 -13.85
C ARG A 357 36.00 -4.94 -12.83
N VAL A 358 35.56 -6.06 -12.27
CA VAL A 358 36.38 -6.87 -11.37
C VAL A 358 37.44 -7.59 -12.20
N LEU A 359 37.06 -8.38 -13.21
CA LEU A 359 38.00 -9.11 -14.08
C LEU A 359 39.09 -8.21 -14.70
N ALA A 360 38.74 -6.99 -15.11
CA ALA A 360 39.71 -6.01 -15.61
C ALA A 360 40.76 -5.59 -14.56
N ARG A 361 40.39 -5.52 -13.28
CA ARG A 361 41.33 -5.25 -12.18
C ARG A 361 42.26 -6.43 -11.89
N TRP A 362 41.74 -7.66 -11.96
CA TRP A 362 42.58 -8.87 -11.78
C TRP A 362 43.61 -8.99 -12.90
N GLY A 363 43.23 -8.73 -14.16
CA GLY A 363 44.18 -8.76 -15.28
C GLY A 363 45.28 -7.70 -15.23
N GLU A 364 45.03 -6.55 -14.59
CA GLU A 364 46.05 -5.52 -14.36
C GLU A 364 47.01 -5.91 -13.24
N LEU A 365 46.49 -6.51 -12.16
CA LEU A 365 47.32 -7.03 -11.06
C LEU A 365 48.22 -8.17 -11.52
N GLU A 366 47.71 -9.09 -12.35
CA GLU A 366 48.51 -10.17 -12.96
C GLU A 366 49.65 -9.59 -13.80
N ARG A 367 49.37 -8.60 -14.65
CA ARG A 367 50.43 -7.90 -15.41
C ARG A 367 51.49 -7.25 -14.53
N GLN A 368 51.08 -6.62 -13.43
CA GLN A 368 52.02 -6.00 -12.48
C GLN A 368 52.87 -7.05 -11.75
N GLN A 369 52.27 -8.18 -11.37
CA GLN A 369 52.99 -9.30 -10.76
C GLN A 369 53.97 -9.94 -11.74
N ASP A 370 53.59 -10.13 -12.99
CA ASP A 370 54.47 -10.69 -14.02
C ASP A 370 55.65 -9.75 -14.32
N LEU A 371 55.42 -8.43 -14.37
CA LEU A 371 56.48 -7.44 -14.49
C LEU A 371 57.40 -7.41 -13.26
N ALA A 372 56.87 -7.57 -12.05
CA ALA A 372 57.67 -7.64 -10.83
C ALA A 372 58.54 -8.91 -10.81
N ARG A 373 57.95 -10.08 -11.10
CA ARG A 373 58.69 -11.36 -11.23
C ARG A 373 59.77 -11.29 -12.30
N ALA A 374 59.49 -10.67 -13.44
CA ALA A 374 60.47 -10.46 -14.48
C ALA A 374 61.63 -9.55 -14.01
N LYS A 375 61.33 -8.48 -13.27
CA LYS A 375 62.36 -7.60 -12.67
C LYS A 375 63.19 -8.34 -11.62
N ASP A 376 62.57 -9.12 -10.76
CA ASP A 376 63.25 -9.91 -9.72
C ASP A 376 64.15 -10.97 -10.35
N ALA A 377 63.68 -11.65 -11.42
CA ALA A 377 64.48 -12.60 -12.18
C ALA A 377 65.71 -11.92 -12.84
N ILE A 378 65.52 -10.73 -13.42
CA ILE A 378 66.63 -9.94 -13.99
C ILE A 378 67.61 -9.50 -12.89
N ALA A 379 67.11 -9.10 -11.72
CA ALA A 379 67.95 -8.70 -10.59
C ALA A 379 68.79 -9.87 -10.06
N LEU A 380 68.19 -11.06 -9.92
CA LEU A 380 68.90 -12.28 -9.54
C LEU A 380 70.02 -12.62 -10.53
N LEU A 381 69.73 -12.57 -11.83
CA LEU A 381 70.74 -12.79 -12.87
C LEU A 381 71.90 -11.79 -12.78
N ARG A 382 71.63 -10.52 -12.47
CA ARG A 382 72.68 -9.51 -12.23
C ARG A 382 73.51 -9.81 -10.99
N THR A 383 72.87 -10.15 -9.87
CA THR A 383 73.60 -10.49 -8.64
C THR A 383 74.50 -11.72 -8.82
N TRP A 384 74.06 -12.69 -9.62
CA TRP A 384 74.87 -13.86 -9.95
C TRP A 384 76.04 -13.48 -10.86
N ALA A 385 75.83 -12.60 -11.85
CA ALA A 385 76.89 -12.06 -12.70
C ALA A 385 77.93 -11.25 -11.90
N ASP A 386 77.48 -10.41 -10.95
CA ASP A 386 78.36 -9.61 -10.09
C ASP A 386 79.16 -10.50 -9.11
N ALA A 387 78.54 -11.56 -8.58
CA ALA A 387 79.23 -12.54 -7.74
C ALA A 387 80.32 -13.30 -8.51
N ALA A 388 80.10 -13.59 -9.79
CA ALA A 388 81.10 -14.21 -10.66
C ALA A 388 82.28 -13.28 -11.01
N GLN A 389 82.17 -11.97 -10.75
CA GLN A 389 83.20 -10.96 -11.05
C GLN A 389 83.96 -10.45 -9.81
N ARG A 390 83.67 -10.97 -8.61
CA ARG A 390 84.49 -10.65 -7.42
C ARG A 390 85.82 -11.40 -7.47
N PRO A 391 86.97 -10.70 -7.42
CA PRO A 391 88.26 -11.35 -7.28
C PRO A 391 88.40 -11.97 -5.88
N ASP A 392 88.88 -13.21 -5.82
CA ASP A 392 89.12 -13.97 -4.59
C ASP A 392 90.19 -13.27 -3.72
N PRO A 393 89.85 -12.79 -2.50
CA PRO A 393 90.79 -12.09 -1.65
C PRO A 393 91.73 -13.02 -0.86
N ASN A 394 91.70 -14.34 -1.07
CA ASN A 394 92.55 -15.28 -0.32
C ASN A 394 93.35 -16.25 -1.20
N ALA A 395 93.71 -15.83 -2.41
CA ALA A 395 94.79 -16.44 -3.16
C ALA A 395 96.15 -16.08 -2.50
N THR A 396 96.61 -16.90 -1.55
CA THR A 396 98.04 -17.16 -1.27
C THR A 396 98.27 -18.32 -0.31
N ASP A 397 98.93 -19.35 -0.85
CA ASP A 397 100.05 -20.17 -0.35
C ASP A 397 100.05 -20.81 1.05
N GLY A 398 100.12 -22.15 1.05
CA GLY A 398 100.76 -22.95 2.11
C GLY A 398 100.10 -24.32 2.37
N PRO A 399 100.74 -25.46 2.01
CA PRO A 399 100.16 -26.80 2.12
C PRO A 399 100.59 -27.54 3.40
N GLU A 400 99.73 -28.40 3.96
CA GLU A 400 100.11 -29.69 4.57
C GLU A 400 98.87 -30.52 5.00
N ASP A 401 98.90 -31.80 4.62
CA ASP A 401 98.18 -32.95 5.19
C ASP A 401 96.65 -32.99 5.28
N ARG A 402 96.01 -33.49 4.22
CA ARG A 402 95.56 -34.90 4.14
C ARG A 402 94.85 -35.18 2.81
N ALA A 403 95.52 -35.96 1.98
CA ALA A 403 94.91 -36.62 0.83
C ALA A 403 94.18 -37.91 1.26
N ALA A 404 93.21 -38.28 0.42
CA ALA A 404 92.52 -39.56 0.29
C ALA A 404 91.23 -39.74 1.12
N GLU A 405 90.08 -39.43 0.52
CA GLU A 405 89.30 -40.48 -0.15
C GLU A 405 88.41 -39.91 -1.27
N ALA A 406 88.12 -40.78 -2.24
CA ALA A 406 87.82 -40.45 -3.63
C ALA A 406 86.40 -39.93 -3.91
N ALA A 407 86.35 -39.15 -4.98
CA ALA A 407 85.19 -38.79 -5.78
C ALA A 407 84.34 -39.99 -6.25
N ALA A 408 83.01 -39.81 -6.26
CA ALA A 408 82.15 -40.12 -7.41
C ALA A 408 80.67 -39.70 -7.17
N ALA A 409 80.07 -39.17 -8.23
CA ALA A 409 78.63 -39.08 -8.54
C ALA A 409 77.85 -37.77 -8.22
N GLU A 410 77.04 -37.40 -9.21
CA GLU A 410 76.44 -36.11 -9.60
C GLU A 410 75.26 -35.60 -8.72
N PRO A 411 74.84 -34.31 -8.86
CA PRO A 411 73.69 -33.76 -8.15
C PRO A 411 72.37 -33.94 -8.94
N GLU A 412 71.37 -34.54 -8.30
CA GLU A 412 69.98 -34.58 -8.79
C GLU A 412 69.17 -33.39 -8.24
N ALA A 413 68.30 -32.83 -9.08
CA ALA A 413 67.54 -31.58 -8.86
C ALA A 413 66.48 -31.66 -7.73
N PRO A 414 66.12 -30.53 -7.07
CA PRO A 414 65.10 -30.55 -6.03
C PRO A 414 63.67 -30.64 -6.59
N ALA A 415 62.93 -31.63 -6.10
CA ALA A 415 61.49 -31.81 -6.33
C ALA A 415 60.64 -30.80 -5.52
N ALA A 416 59.50 -30.41 -6.12
CA ALA A 416 58.54 -29.46 -5.59
C ALA A 416 57.85 -29.92 -4.28
N PRO A 417 57.45 -29.01 -3.38
CA PRO A 417 56.79 -29.36 -2.14
C PRO A 417 55.32 -29.75 -2.33
N SER A 418 54.96 -30.89 -1.76
CA SER A 418 53.59 -31.43 -1.66
C SER A 418 52.81 -30.77 -0.52
N ALA A 419 51.51 -30.59 -0.74
CA ALA A 419 50.54 -30.01 0.18
C ALA A 419 50.40 -30.80 1.51
N PRO A 420 50.16 -30.14 2.66
CA PRO A 420 49.80 -30.83 3.89
C PRO A 420 48.29 -31.10 3.96
N ALA A 421 48.00 -32.30 4.47
CA ALA A 421 46.70 -32.92 4.66
C ALA A 421 45.86 -32.31 5.79
N ARG A 422 44.54 -32.56 5.70
CA ARG A 422 43.54 -32.39 6.77
C ARG A 422 43.90 -33.19 8.03
N PRO A 423 43.52 -32.70 9.23
CA PRO A 423 43.20 -33.57 10.34
C PRO A 423 41.68 -33.64 10.59
N ASP A 424 41.28 -34.81 11.05
CA ASP A 424 39.93 -35.27 11.33
C ASP A 424 39.40 -34.78 12.69
N ARG A 425 38.09 -34.89 12.85
CA ARG A 425 37.28 -34.55 14.03
C ARG A 425 37.66 -35.33 15.30
N ALA A 426 37.59 -34.64 16.46
CA ALA A 426 37.03 -35.20 17.69
C ALA A 426 36.46 -34.10 18.61
N ASP A 427 35.22 -34.33 19.03
CA ASP A 427 34.54 -33.96 20.28
C ASP A 427 34.44 -32.50 20.76
N ALA A 428 33.23 -31.96 20.62
CA ALA A 428 32.64 -31.01 21.55
C ALA A 428 31.11 -31.21 21.64
N GLN A 429 30.65 -31.69 22.80
CA GLN A 429 29.29 -31.51 23.34
C GLN A 429 29.08 -30.01 23.66
N PRO A 430 27.83 -29.47 23.62
CA PRO A 430 26.98 -29.59 24.80
C PRO A 430 25.46 -29.75 24.55
N GLU A 431 24.87 -30.44 25.53
CA GLU A 431 23.60 -30.18 26.22
C GLU A 431 22.28 -30.07 25.44
N ARG A 432 21.54 -31.18 25.53
CA ARG A 432 20.08 -31.23 25.47
C ARG A 432 19.49 -30.85 26.82
N SER A 433 18.69 -29.79 26.86
CA SER A 433 17.67 -29.58 27.89
C SER A 433 16.30 -29.83 27.27
N ALA A 434 15.79 -31.05 27.48
CA ALA A 434 14.41 -31.43 27.22
C ALA A 434 13.65 -31.43 28.54
N SER A 435 12.57 -30.66 28.65
CA SER A 435 11.52 -30.88 29.64
C SER A 435 10.42 -31.74 28.99
N PRO A 436 9.86 -32.74 29.70
CA PRO A 436 8.82 -33.60 29.16
C PRO A 436 7.43 -33.00 29.38
N GLU A 437 6.70 -32.84 28.28
CA GLU A 437 5.25 -32.70 28.28
C GLU A 437 4.66 -34.10 28.04
N ALA A 438 3.91 -34.62 29.02
CA ALA A 438 3.23 -35.91 28.91
C ALA A 438 1.80 -35.82 29.44
N THR A 439 0.88 -35.68 28.49
CA THR A 439 -0.35 -36.46 28.33
C THR A 439 -1.40 -36.48 29.45
N ALA A 440 -2.50 -35.76 29.20
CA ALA A 440 -3.85 -36.15 29.64
C ALA A 440 -4.82 -36.03 28.43
N PRO A 441 -5.89 -36.85 28.36
CA PRO A 441 -6.45 -37.30 27.08
C PRO A 441 -7.47 -36.36 26.45
N TYR A 442 -7.43 -36.32 25.12
CA TYR A 442 -8.44 -35.73 24.24
C TYR A 442 -9.76 -36.51 24.34
N ARG A 443 -10.83 -35.83 24.74
CA ARG A 443 -12.22 -36.30 24.66
C ARG A 443 -13.04 -35.25 23.90
N ARG A 444 -13.69 -35.66 22.81
CA ARG A 444 -14.77 -34.92 22.14
C ARG A 444 -15.80 -35.93 21.64
N PRO A 445 -17.08 -35.53 21.41
CA PRO A 445 -17.77 -34.33 21.87
C PRO A 445 -19.10 -34.66 22.57
N ASP A 446 -19.55 -33.82 23.51
CA ASP A 446 -20.96 -33.79 23.90
C ASP A 446 -21.58 -32.53 23.27
N SER A 447 -22.52 -32.75 22.36
CA SER A 447 -23.30 -31.72 21.70
C SER A 447 -24.37 -31.18 22.67
N GLY A 448 -23.96 -30.34 23.60
CA GLY A 448 -24.88 -29.66 24.52
C GLY A 448 -25.30 -28.29 23.98
N VAL A 449 -26.51 -28.19 23.42
CA VAL A 449 -27.16 -26.90 23.19
C VAL A 449 -27.51 -26.30 24.57
N PRO A 450 -27.14 -25.04 24.88
CA PRO A 450 -27.49 -24.44 26.16
C PRO A 450 -29.01 -24.35 26.31
N THR A 451 -29.52 -24.87 27.42
CA THR A 451 -30.93 -24.79 27.80
C THR A 451 -31.13 -23.82 28.95
N VAL A 452 -32.19 -23.01 28.87
CA VAL A 452 -32.62 -22.10 29.94
C VAL A 452 -34.03 -22.48 30.37
N GLU A 453 -34.28 -22.47 31.68
CA GLU A 453 -35.58 -22.81 32.26
C GLU A 453 -36.32 -21.53 32.64
N HIS A 454 -37.52 -21.34 32.06
CA HIS A 454 -38.39 -20.20 32.36
C HIS A 454 -39.83 -20.71 32.51
N GLU A 455 -40.51 -20.29 33.58
CA GLU A 455 -41.88 -20.70 33.95
C GLU A 455 -42.11 -22.23 33.96
N GLY A 456 -41.13 -22.98 34.46
CA GLY A 456 -41.24 -24.44 34.61
C GLY A 456 -41.16 -25.22 33.29
N ARG A 457 -40.72 -24.58 32.19
CA ARG A 457 -40.43 -25.23 30.91
C ARG A 457 -39.01 -24.92 30.44
N ARG A 458 -38.39 -25.92 29.79
CA ARG A 458 -36.99 -25.90 29.37
C ARG A 458 -36.90 -25.55 27.88
N HIS A 459 -36.13 -24.52 27.54
CA HIS A 459 -35.97 -24.00 26.18
C HIS A 459 -34.52 -24.13 25.69
N THR A 460 -34.30 -24.69 24.51
CA THR A 460 -33.00 -24.73 23.80
C THR A 460 -32.81 -23.50 22.91
N LEU A 461 -31.69 -22.81 23.04
CA LEU A 461 -31.31 -21.69 22.16
C LEU A 461 -30.66 -22.24 20.88
N HIS A 462 -31.32 -22.08 19.73
CA HIS A 462 -30.77 -22.40 18.40
C HIS A 462 -30.00 -21.22 17.81
#